data_AF-A0A2V6QSQ1-F1
#
_entry.id   AF-A0A2V6QSQ1-F1
#
_cell.length_a   1.000
_cell.length_b   1.000
_cell.length_c   1.000
_cell.angle_alpha   90.00
_cell.angle_beta   90.00
_cell.angle_gamma   90.00
#
_symmetry.space_group_name_H-M   'P 1'
#
loop_
_entity.id
_entity.type
_entity.pdbx_description
1 polymer ?
#
loop_
_entity_poly.entity_id
_entity_poly.type
_entity_poly.pdbx_seq_one_letter_code
_entity_poly.pdbx_strand_id
1 'polypeptide(L)'
;MRARLVAVLVLLAALAGPARASDWGLIVPGESTLESIRARYGSPTSAENQKVENYDALEWVYQGAQAPPGVVRLTVSFGLLTPGGYKKDVVRTFRLDPKPGSFNKKLVVDGWGPPTRTGHEGRFEIFLYEQGLLVYFDKDGGDATMMVFTPPQALPAAPPQR
;
A
#
# COMPACT_ATOMS: atom_id res chain seq x y z
N MET A 1 59.72 -11.63 4.33
CA MET A 1 58.64 -10.60 4.27
C MET A 1 58.37 -10.23 2.82
N ARG A 2 57.10 -10.33 2.41
CA ARG A 2 56.36 -9.53 1.41
C ARG A 2 55.37 -10.42 0.68
N ALA A 3 54.22 -10.57 1.31
CA ALA A 3 53.01 -11.13 0.76
C ALA A 3 52.58 -10.36 -0.49
N ARG A 4 52.13 -11.06 -1.53
CA ARG A 4 51.29 -10.50 -2.58
C ARG A 4 49.93 -11.18 -2.49
N LEU A 5 49.03 -10.54 -1.74
CA LEU A 5 47.61 -10.84 -1.71
C LEU A 5 47.04 -10.54 -3.10
N VAL A 6 46.66 -11.60 -3.83
CA VAL A 6 45.85 -11.46 -5.03
C VAL A 6 44.41 -11.28 -4.56
N ALA A 7 43.93 -10.04 -4.65
CA ALA A 7 42.56 -9.65 -4.37
C ALA A 7 41.65 -10.24 -5.45
N VAL A 8 40.80 -11.21 -5.08
CA VAL A 8 39.64 -11.59 -5.86
C VAL A 8 38.45 -10.81 -5.31
N LEU A 9 38.22 -9.63 -5.87
CA LEU A 9 36.94 -8.93 -5.77
C LEU A 9 35.92 -9.76 -6.57
N VAL A 10 35.13 -10.59 -5.88
CA VAL A 10 33.93 -11.16 -6.49
C VAL A 10 32.88 -10.07 -6.55
N LEU A 11 32.67 -9.60 -7.78
CA LEU A 11 31.67 -8.64 -8.20
C LEU A 11 30.27 -9.28 -8.04
N LEU A 12 29.63 -9.10 -6.88
CA LEU A 12 28.19 -9.33 -6.71
C LEU A 12 27.43 -8.14 -7.30
N ALA A 13 27.42 -8.06 -8.63
CA ALA A 13 26.55 -7.17 -9.38
C ALA A 13 25.51 -8.02 -10.13
N ALA A 14 24.26 -7.54 -10.12
CA ALA A 14 23.10 -8.04 -10.86
C ALA A 14 22.21 -9.05 -10.14
N LEU A 15 21.42 -8.55 -9.17
CA LEU A 15 20.00 -8.88 -9.00
C LEU A 15 19.25 -7.64 -8.49
N ALA A 16 19.54 -6.47 -9.07
CA ALA A 16 18.67 -5.31 -8.92
C ALA A 16 17.68 -5.36 -10.10
N GLY A 17 16.52 -6.00 -9.88
CA GLY A 17 15.36 -5.75 -10.71
C GLY A 17 14.99 -4.26 -10.64
N PRO A 18 14.16 -3.74 -11.57
CA PRO A 18 13.63 -2.40 -11.42
C PRO A 18 12.87 -2.36 -10.09
N ALA A 19 13.42 -1.65 -9.11
CA ALA A 19 12.72 -1.25 -7.90
C ALA A 19 11.60 -0.30 -8.34
N ARG A 20 10.48 -0.89 -8.76
CA ARG A 20 9.23 -0.18 -8.93
C ARG A 20 8.78 0.21 -7.51
N ALA A 21 8.01 1.28 -7.35
CA ALA A 21 7.35 1.49 -6.06
C ALA A 21 6.33 0.40 -5.68
N SER A 22 6.23 -0.69 -6.45
CA SER A 22 5.75 -1.97 -5.92
C SER A 22 6.52 -2.43 -4.68
N ASP A 23 7.75 -1.96 -4.46
CA ASP A 23 8.57 -2.34 -3.30
C ASP A 23 8.13 -1.67 -1.98
N TRP A 24 7.16 -0.75 -2.02
CA TRP A 24 6.47 -0.30 -0.81
C TRP A 24 5.40 -1.29 -0.33
N GLY A 25 4.94 -2.19 -1.21
CA GLY A 25 3.76 -3.03 -1.04
C GLY A 25 4.08 -4.50 -0.81
N LEU A 26 4.59 -4.84 0.37
CA LEU A 26 4.62 -6.24 0.82
C LEU A 26 3.21 -6.81 1.04
N ILE A 27 2.23 -5.92 1.18
CA ILE A 27 0.82 -6.26 1.19
C ILE A 27 0.28 -6.06 -0.22
N VAL A 28 -0.19 -7.15 -0.82
CA VAL A 28 -0.84 -7.18 -2.12
C VAL A 28 -2.31 -7.53 -1.90
N PRO A 29 -3.24 -6.57 -2.01
CA PRO A 29 -4.68 -6.85 -1.87
C PRO A 29 -5.11 -7.92 -2.87
N GLY A 30 -5.90 -8.89 -2.41
CA GLY A 30 -6.31 -10.06 -3.20
C GLY A 30 -5.35 -11.25 -3.15
N GLU A 31 -4.12 -11.07 -2.67
CA GLU A 31 -3.11 -12.13 -2.59
C GLU A 31 -2.58 -12.34 -1.18
N SER A 32 -2.22 -11.26 -0.47
CA SER A 32 -1.73 -11.34 0.90
C SER A 32 -2.77 -11.93 1.84
N THR A 33 -2.30 -12.73 2.78
CA THR A 33 -3.11 -13.43 3.77
C THR A 33 -2.84 -12.95 5.19
N LEU A 34 -3.76 -13.22 6.09
CA LEU A 34 -3.60 -13.06 7.55
C LEU A 34 -2.24 -13.59 8.04
N GLU A 35 -1.86 -14.78 7.60
CA GLU A 35 -0.58 -15.41 7.95
C GLU A 35 0.61 -14.58 7.46
N SER A 36 0.61 -14.18 6.19
CA SER A 36 1.70 -13.38 5.61
C SER A 36 1.87 -12.02 6.31
N ILE A 37 0.76 -11.38 6.68
CA ILE A 37 0.78 -10.11 7.42
C ILE A 37 1.33 -10.31 8.82
N ARG A 38 0.88 -11.34 9.54
CA ARG A 38 1.39 -11.65 10.88
C ARG A 38 2.87 -12.03 10.87
N ALA A 39 3.31 -12.81 9.89
CA ALA A 39 4.72 -13.15 9.73
C ALA A 39 5.60 -11.92 9.53
N ARG A 40 5.05 -10.86 8.91
CA ARG A 40 5.79 -9.64 8.61
C ARG A 40 5.76 -8.59 9.71
N TYR A 41 4.58 -8.29 10.23
CA TYR A 41 4.35 -7.17 11.16
C TYR A 41 4.14 -7.63 12.61
N GLY A 42 4.12 -8.95 12.85
CA GLY A 42 3.76 -9.52 14.13
C GLY A 42 2.27 -9.38 14.44
N SER A 43 1.93 -9.48 15.72
CA SER A 43 0.57 -9.28 16.20
C SER A 43 0.13 -7.84 15.96
N PRO A 44 -1.13 -7.58 15.56
CA PRO A 44 -1.63 -6.22 15.43
C PRO A 44 -1.78 -5.56 16.81
N THR A 45 -1.82 -4.24 16.82
CA THR A 45 -2.12 -3.43 18.02
C THR A 45 -3.59 -3.54 18.41
N SER A 46 -4.49 -3.66 17.43
CA SER A 46 -5.92 -3.97 17.64
C SER A 46 -6.43 -4.90 16.54
N ALA A 47 -7.41 -5.74 16.87
CA ALA A 47 -8.09 -6.61 15.93
C ALA A 47 -9.61 -6.58 16.19
N GLU A 48 -10.39 -6.30 15.16
CA GLU A 48 -11.84 -6.11 15.25
C GLU A 48 -12.56 -6.94 14.18
N ASN A 49 -13.64 -7.63 14.58
CA ASN A 49 -14.52 -8.29 13.62
C ASN A 49 -15.56 -7.28 13.11
N GLN A 50 -15.80 -7.27 11.80
CA GLN A 50 -16.76 -6.39 11.15
C GLN A 50 -17.63 -7.17 10.17
N LYS A 51 -18.82 -6.63 9.86
CA LYS A 51 -19.68 -7.15 8.79
C LYS A 51 -19.48 -6.29 7.55
N VAL A 52 -18.98 -6.90 6.48
CA VAL A 52 -18.77 -6.24 5.19
C VAL A 52 -19.49 -7.04 4.12
N GLU A 53 -20.39 -6.41 3.37
CA GLU A 53 -21.16 -7.08 2.31
C GLU A 53 -21.92 -8.33 2.83
N ASN A 54 -22.37 -8.29 4.08
CA ASN A 54 -22.98 -9.41 4.84
C ASN A 54 -22.04 -10.56 5.23
N TYR A 55 -20.74 -10.48 4.95
CA TYR A 55 -19.73 -11.44 5.37
C TYR A 55 -19.01 -11.00 6.65
N ASP A 56 -18.56 -11.98 7.45
CA ASP A 56 -17.67 -11.75 8.59
C ASP A 56 -16.26 -11.45 8.10
N ALA A 57 -15.83 -10.22 8.32
CA ALA A 57 -14.52 -9.69 7.96
C ALA A 57 -13.73 -9.33 9.23
N LEU A 58 -12.41 -9.27 9.09
CA LEU A 58 -11.49 -8.97 10.19
C LEU A 58 -10.70 -7.73 9.84
N GLU A 59 -10.57 -6.80 10.77
CA GLU A 59 -9.71 -5.63 10.65
C GLU A 59 -8.55 -5.72 11.63
N TRP A 60 -7.35 -5.48 11.15
CA TRP A 60 -6.16 -5.33 11.97
C TRP A 60 -5.60 -3.92 11.87
N VAL A 61 -5.19 -3.40 13.02
CA VAL A 61 -4.61 -2.08 13.13
C VAL A 61 -3.22 -2.19 13.73
N TYR A 62 -2.25 -1.55 13.08
CA TYR A 62 -0.86 -1.44 13.52
C TYR A 62 -0.54 0.04 13.77
N GLN A 63 -0.17 0.38 15.00
CA GLN A 63 0.10 1.75 15.43
C GLN A 63 1.30 1.85 16.36
N GLY A 64 1.78 3.09 16.57
CA GLY A 64 2.91 3.35 17.45
C GLY A 64 4.16 2.63 16.97
N ALA A 65 4.79 1.83 17.85
CA ALA A 65 6.00 1.08 17.52
C ALA A 65 5.78 -0.04 16.49
N GLN A 66 4.53 -0.46 16.26
CA GLN A 66 4.18 -1.52 15.31
C GLN A 66 3.78 -0.97 13.94
N ALA A 67 3.59 0.34 13.80
CA ALA A 67 3.33 0.96 12.51
C ALA A 67 4.59 0.90 11.62
N PRO A 68 4.45 0.78 10.29
CA PRO A 68 5.56 0.91 9.37
C PRO A 68 6.29 2.26 9.52
N PRO A 69 7.60 2.34 9.18
CA PRO A 69 8.32 3.61 9.14
C PRO A 69 7.59 4.64 8.24
N GLY A 70 7.54 5.89 8.68
CA GLY A 70 6.81 6.96 7.95
C GLY A 70 5.29 6.88 8.05
N VAL A 71 4.73 5.92 8.78
CA VAL A 71 3.28 5.71 8.91
C VAL A 71 2.85 5.91 10.37
N VAL A 72 1.71 6.57 10.57
CA VAL A 72 1.05 6.75 11.87
C VAL A 72 0.19 5.53 12.19
N ARG A 73 -0.55 5.04 11.19
CA ARG A 73 -1.45 3.89 11.29
C ARG A 73 -1.45 3.10 9.98
N LEU A 74 -1.28 1.79 10.09
CA LEU A 74 -1.62 0.84 9.04
C LEU A 74 -2.88 0.09 9.47
N THR A 75 -3.92 0.12 8.64
CA THR A 75 -5.14 -0.68 8.82
C THR A 75 -5.23 -1.69 7.70
N VAL A 76 -5.39 -2.97 8.03
CA VAL A 76 -5.53 -4.08 7.07
C VAL A 76 -6.89 -4.71 7.27
N SER A 77 -7.71 -4.74 6.23
CA SER A 77 -9.01 -5.40 6.23
C SER A 77 -8.91 -6.71 5.44
N PHE A 78 -9.35 -7.79 6.07
CA PHE A 78 -9.42 -9.14 5.52
C PHE A 78 -10.86 -9.51 5.20
N GLY A 79 -11.03 -10.45 4.28
CA GLY A 79 -12.34 -10.91 3.86
C GLY A 79 -12.70 -10.40 2.48
N LEU A 80 -12.32 -11.17 1.46
CA LEU A 80 -12.53 -10.80 0.07
C LEU A 80 -13.52 -11.75 -0.61
N LEU A 81 -14.61 -11.20 -1.13
CA LEU A 81 -15.51 -11.93 -2.02
C LEU A 81 -14.89 -11.99 -3.42
N THR A 82 -14.76 -13.21 -3.95
CA THR A 82 -14.22 -13.46 -5.30
C THR A 82 -15.24 -14.26 -6.12
N PRO A 83 -15.08 -14.36 -7.46
CA PRO A 83 -15.92 -15.27 -8.26
C PRO A 83 -15.89 -16.73 -7.78
N GLY A 84 -14.80 -17.15 -7.12
CA GLY A 84 -14.67 -18.48 -6.52
C GLY A 84 -15.20 -18.60 -5.08
N GLY A 85 -15.90 -17.58 -4.57
CA GLY A 85 -16.44 -17.54 -3.22
C GLY A 85 -15.70 -16.60 -2.27
N TYR A 86 -16.16 -16.57 -1.02
CA TYR A 86 -15.63 -15.72 0.03
C TYR A 86 -14.33 -16.26 0.63
N LYS A 87 -13.29 -15.44 0.66
CA LYS A 87 -11.97 -15.74 1.23
C LYS A 87 -11.72 -14.91 2.48
N LYS A 88 -12.03 -15.48 3.65
CA LYS A 88 -11.97 -14.79 4.95
C LYS A 88 -10.57 -14.27 5.33
N ASP A 89 -9.51 -14.97 4.94
CA ASP A 89 -8.13 -14.68 5.40
C ASP A 89 -7.34 -13.84 4.41
N VAL A 90 -7.93 -13.47 3.26
CA VAL A 90 -7.27 -12.69 2.21
C VAL A 90 -7.52 -11.20 2.43
N VAL A 91 -6.47 -10.38 2.26
CA VAL A 91 -6.56 -8.92 2.35
C VAL A 91 -7.49 -8.41 1.26
N ARG A 92 -8.58 -7.74 1.66
CA ARG A 92 -9.46 -7.02 0.74
C ARG A 92 -8.94 -5.61 0.45
N THR A 93 -8.45 -4.93 1.47
CA THR A 93 -7.95 -3.56 1.38
C THR A 93 -6.96 -3.30 2.50
N PHE A 94 -6.04 -2.37 2.30
CA PHE A 94 -5.32 -1.77 3.42
C PHE A 94 -5.20 -0.26 3.24
N ARG A 95 -5.03 0.43 4.36
CA ARG A 95 -4.91 1.89 4.43
C ARG A 95 -3.64 2.25 5.19
N LEU A 96 -2.88 3.19 4.64
CA LEU A 96 -1.81 3.89 5.33
C LEU A 96 -2.27 5.30 5.65
N ASP A 97 -2.07 5.70 6.90
CA ASP A 97 -2.11 7.10 7.33
C ASP A 97 -0.67 7.57 7.52
N PRO A 98 -0.07 8.28 6.54
CA PRO A 98 1.32 8.70 6.65
C PRO A 98 1.56 9.75 7.72
N LYS A 99 2.80 9.84 8.21
CA LYS A 99 3.26 11.03 8.92
C LYS A 99 3.42 12.18 7.91
N PRO A 100 3.17 13.45 8.31
CA PRO A 100 3.45 14.61 7.46
C PRO A 100 4.87 14.57 6.87
N GLY A 101 5.01 14.95 5.60
CA GLY A 101 6.25 14.89 4.84
C GLY A 101 6.73 13.50 4.40
N SER A 102 6.06 12.40 4.77
CA SER A 102 6.51 11.05 4.39
C SER A 102 6.22 10.73 2.93
N PHE A 103 5.11 11.23 2.40
CA PHE A 103 4.73 11.08 1.00
C PHE A 103 4.15 12.40 0.50
N ASN A 104 4.92 13.14 -0.29
CA ASN A 104 4.39 14.26 -1.06
C ASN A 104 4.02 13.81 -2.48
N LYS A 105 3.33 14.67 -3.25
CA LYS A 105 2.94 14.35 -4.63
C LYS A 105 4.07 13.86 -5.51
N LYS A 106 5.25 14.50 -5.42
CA LYS A 106 6.40 14.10 -6.22
C LYS A 106 6.83 12.68 -5.89
N LEU A 107 6.95 12.34 -4.60
CA LEU A 107 7.32 10.98 -4.16
C LEU A 107 6.27 9.94 -4.56
N VAL A 108 4.99 10.30 -4.52
CA VAL A 108 3.91 9.43 -5.00
C VAL A 108 4.03 9.18 -6.50
N VAL A 109 4.28 10.21 -7.31
CA VAL A 109 4.44 10.07 -8.77
C VAL A 109 5.74 9.36 -9.14
N ASP A 110 6.86 9.70 -8.49
CA ASP A 110 8.14 9.03 -8.69
C ASP A 110 8.04 7.55 -8.33
N GLY A 111 7.20 7.23 -7.35
CA GLY A 111 6.95 5.87 -6.96
C GLY A 111 6.04 5.12 -7.93
N TRP A 112 4.78 5.52 -7.99
CA TRP A 112 3.71 4.77 -8.67
C TRP A 112 3.49 5.18 -10.13
N GLY A 113 4.26 6.15 -10.62
CA GLY A 113 4.05 6.78 -11.91
C GLY A 113 2.96 7.87 -11.86
N PRO A 114 2.64 8.45 -13.03
CA PRO A 114 1.54 9.40 -13.12
C PRO A 114 0.21 8.73 -12.75
N PRO A 115 -0.71 9.42 -12.05
CA PRO A 115 -2.02 8.86 -11.75
C PRO A 115 -2.83 8.66 -13.02
N THR A 116 -3.66 7.61 -13.05
CA THR A 116 -4.62 7.37 -14.14
C THR A 116 -5.65 8.49 -14.21
N ARG A 117 -6.07 9.02 -13.06
CA ARG A 117 -6.98 10.17 -12.96
C ARG A 117 -6.65 11.00 -11.73
N THR A 118 -6.82 12.30 -11.84
CA THR A 118 -6.87 13.21 -10.69
C THR A 118 -8.30 13.66 -10.43
N GLY A 119 -8.64 13.91 -9.17
CA GLY A 119 -9.97 14.32 -8.76
C GLY A 119 -9.94 15.11 -7.47
N HIS A 120 -11.11 15.51 -7.00
CA HIS A 120 -11.29 16.15 -5.70
C HIS A 120 -12.45 15.49 -4.97
N GLU A 121 -12.28 15.25 -3.67
CA GLU A 121 -13.36 14.86 -2.76
C GLU A 121 -13.42 15.89 -1.62
N GLY A 122 -14.43 16.76 -1.70
CA GLY A 122 -14.51 17.94 -0.85
C GLY A 122 -13.27 18.83 -1.01
N ARG A 123 -12.42 18.85 0.02
CA ARG A 123 -11.20 19.66 0.10
C ARG A 123 -9.90 18.90 -0.18
N PHE A 124 -9.99 17.60 -0.45
CA PHE A 124 -8.84 16.76 -0.69
C PHE A 124 -8.65 16.60 -2.20
N GLU A 125 -7.43 16.81 -2.67
CA GLU A 125 -7.04 16.36 -4.00
C GLU A 125 -6.75 14.86 -3.96
N ILE A 126 -7.17 14.14 -4.99
CA ILE A 126 -7.05 12.68 -5.05
C ILE A 126 -6.31 12.28 -6.32
N PHE A 127 -5.31 11.41 -6.16
CA PHE A 127 -4.74 10.64 -7.24
C PHE A 127 -5.34 9.24 -7.25
N LEU A 128 -5.88 8.83 -8.39
CA LEU A 128 -6.44 7.51 -8.61
C LEU A 128 -5.56 6.73 -9.59
N TYR A 129 -5.17 5.53 -9.19
CA TYR A 129 -4.41 4.57 -9.96
C TYR A 129 -5.29 3.33 -10.19
N GLU A 130 -5.49 2.94 -11.44
CA GLU A 130 -6.26 1.74 -11.82
C GLU A 130 -5.70 0.44 -11.20
N GLN A 131 -4.42 0.45 -10.82
CA GLN A 131 -3.74 -0.62 -10.10
C GLN A 131 -4.25 -0.79 -8.65
N GLY A 132 -5.24 0.00 -8.23
CA GLY A 132 -5.88 -0.12 -6.92
C GLY A 132 -5.23 0.76 -5.86
N LEU A 133 -4.71 1.93 -6.22
CA LEU A 133 -4.21 2.92 -5.26
C LEU A 133 -5.01 4.21 -5.37
N LEU A 134 -5.51 4.68 -4.22
CA LEU A 134 -6.07 6.00 -4.05
C LEU A 134 -5.21 6.78 -3.05
N VAL A 135 -4.77 7.97 -3.43
CA VAL A 135 -3.98 8.85 -2.57
C VAL A 135 -4.71 10.15 -2.35
N TYR A 136 -5.00 10.45 -1.10
CA TYR A 136 -5.66 11.68 -0.65
C TYR A 136 -4.61 12.64 -0.12
N PHE A 137 -4.46 13.78 -0.78
CA PHE A 137 -3.57 14.84 -0.34
C PHE A 137 -4.30 15.82 0.55
N ASP A 138 -3.57 16.44 1.48
CA ASP A 138 -4.08 17.53 2.31
C ASP A 138 -4.68 18.69 1.49
N LYS A 139 -5.26 19.67 2.18
CA LYS A 139 -5.91 20.83 1.54
C LYS A 139 -4.98 21.69 0.70
N ASP A 140 -3.68 21.65 0.98
CA ASP A 140 -2.67 22.43 0.27
C ASP A 140 -2.07 21.60 -0.88
N GLY A 141 -2.50 20.35 -1.02
CA GLY A 141 -2.04 19.39 -2.01
C GLY A 141 -0.58 18.98 -1.81
N GLY A 142 -0.04 19.19 -0.61
CA GLY A 142 1.39 18.99 -0.32
C GLY A 142 1.70 17.55 0.02
N ASP A 143 1.04 17.03 1.06
CA ASP A 143 1.32 15.72 1.64
C ASP A 143 0.11 14.77 1.53
N ALA A 144 0.40 13.49 1.33
CA ALA A 144 -0.59 12.44 1.42
C ALA A 144 -1.00 12.25 2.89
N THR A 145 -2.31 12.35 3.13
CA THR A 145 -2.91 12.14 4.45
C THR A 145 -3.53 10.76 4.59
N MET A 146 -3.87 10.13 3.47
CA MET A 146 -4.40 8.77 3.41
C MET A 146 -4.05 8.12 2.08
N MET A 147 -3.56 6.88 2.14
CA MET A 147 -3.34 6.03 0.97
C MET A 147 -4.13 4.74 1.13
N VAL A 148 -5.06 4.47 0.22
CA VAL A 148 -5.92 3.28 0.24
C VAL A 148 -5.53 2.37 -0.90
N PHE A 149 -5.31 1.10 -0.56
CA PHE A 149 -4.91 0.06 -1.49
C PHE A 149 -6.00 -1.00 -1.58
N THR A 150 -6.39 -1.33 -2.80
CA THR A 150 -7.41 -2.30 -3.18
C THR A 150 -6.83 -3.24 -4.25
N PRO A 151 -7.50 -4.35 -4.58
CA PRO A 151 -7.20 -5.06 -5.81
C PRO A 151 -7.35 -4.11 -7.01
N PRO A 152 -6.69 -4.38 -8.14
CA PRO A 152 -6.86 -3.58 -9.35
C PRO A 152 -8.33 -3.45 -9.73
N GLN A 153 -8.77 -2.22 -10.02
CA GLN A 153 -10.14 -1.93 -10.40
C GLN A 153 -10.15 -1.12 -11.69
N ALA A 154 -10.95 -1.56 -12.66
CA ALA A 154 -11.19 -0.78 -13.86
C ALA A 154 -11.89 0.53 -13.47
N LEU A 155 -11.30 1.67 -13.85
CA LEU A 155 -11.91 2.96 -13.57
C LEU A 155 -13.08 3.19 -14.54
N PRO A 156 -14.26 3.64 -14.05
CA PRO A 156 -15.36 4.05 -14.92
C PRO A 156 -14.89 5.14 -15.89
N ALA A 157 -15.42 5.14 -17.12
CA ALA A 157 -15.18 6.22 -18.08
C ALA A 157 -15.47 7.58 -17.43
N ALA A 158 -14.63 8.58 -17.71
CA ALA A 158 -14.85 9.92 -17.18
C ALA A 158 -16.20 10.44 -17.74
N PRO A 159 -17.06 11.06 -16.91
CA PRO A 159 -18.26 11.71 -17.41
C PRO A 159 -17.88 12.75 -18.48
N PRO A 160 -18.70 12.93 -19.54
CA PRO A 160 -18.45 14.00 -20.50
C PRO A 160 -18.44 15.35 -19.78
N GLN A 161 -17.37 16.11 -19.96
CA GLN A 161 -17.30 17.49 -19.46
C GLN A 161 -18.36 18.31 -20.21
N ARG A 162 -19.27 18.94 -19.47
CA ARG A 162 -20.24 19.91 -20.01
C ARG A 162 -19.66 21.30 -19.95
#